data_AF-A0A5C8A5Z9-F1
#
_entry.id   AF-A0A5C8A5Z9-F1
#
_cell.length_a   1.000
_cell.length_b   1.000
_cell.length_c   1.000
_cell.angle_alpha   90.00
_cell.angle_beta   90.00
_cell.angle_gamma   90.00
#
_symmetry.space_group_name_H-M   'P 1'
#
loop_
_entity.id
_entity.type
_entity.pdbx_description
1 polymer ?
#
loop_
_entity_poly.entity_id
_entity_poly.type
_entity_poly.pdbx_seq_one_letter_code
_entity_poly.pdbx_strand_id
1 'polypeptide(L)'
;AMKVGAPAILEVDTGGNMAAPLLAQALGGGADSMLGNFMLAFVAAVAFATIVAVVAGLLLAATSAIAHDLYIGVIRNGQAGLDLQVRAGRLAAIGFGIVAIVLGIVAKGQNVAHMVALAFAVAASANFPCILLTLFWRRCNTGGIVAGMIVGSLAAIGLVLVSPNMTYPLEVKAAAQRLLDDAPRQLAWIEAELSSGDLPRIELAKKARTALGRKVVQARSELERYRNDDTSLVGLRAPLFELRNPGLISVPLGFLAVLLGSLFYRDPRALAVWDEFYVRQNIGAVPGEGTDRR
;
A
#
# COMPACT_ATOMS: atom_id res chain seq x y z
N ALA A 1 -13.17 4.46 -20.47
CA ALA A 1 -13.64 5.73 -19.88
C ALA A 1 -14.69 6.44 -20.76
N MET A 2 -14.50 6.55 -22.08
CA MET A 2 -15.38 7.38 -22.94
C MET A 2 -16.83 6.87 -23.11
N LYS A 3 -17.11 5.56 -22.95
CA LYS A 3 -18.48 5.00 -23.08
C LYS A 3 -19.27 4.85 -21.77
N VAL A 4 -18.61 4.85 -20.60
CA VAL A 4 -19.25 4.66 -19.28
C VAL A 4 -19.26 5.97 -18.47
N GLY A 5 -18.24 6.82 -18.65
CA GLY A 5 -18.07 8.07 -17.91
C GLY A 5 -17.50 7.88 -16.50
N ALA A 6 -16.61 8.80 -16.09
CA ALA A 6 -16.08 8.82 -14.72
C ALA A 6 -17.17 8.92 -13.62
N PRO A 7 -18.26 9.68 -13.80
CA PRO A 7 -19.31 9.79 -12.77
C PRO A 7 -20.01 8.46 -12.48
N ALA A 8 -20.29 7.64 -13.50
CA ALA A 8 -20.97 6.36 -13.33
C ALA A 8 -20.06 5.31 -12.66
N ILE A 9 -18.75 5.34 -12.95
CA ILE A 9 -17.78 4.45 -12.29
C ILE A 9 -17.66 4.79 -10.80
N LEU A 10 -17.55 6.09 -10.48
CA LEU A 10 -17.41 6.57 -9.10
C LEU A 10 -18.69 6.37 -8.26
N GLU A 11 -19.84 6.24 -8.91
CA GLU A 11 -21.12 5.91 -8.27
C GLU A 11 -21.16 4.45 -7.78
N VAL A 12 -20.55 3.53 -8.53
CA VAL A 12 -20.50 2.09 -8.20
C VAL A 12 -19.33 1.77 -7.27
N ASP A 13 -18.15 2.31 -7.56
CA ASP A 13 -16.96 2.17 -6.72
C ASP A 13 -16.16 3.46 -6.71
N THR A 14 -16.10 4.12 -5.55
CA THR A 14 -15.31 5.34 -5.36
C THR A 14 -13.82 5.11 -5.62
N GLY A 15 -13.34 3.87 -5.49
CA GLY A 15 -11.97 3.48 -5.81
C GLY A 15 -11.67 3.33 -7.31
N GLY A 16 -12.69 3.36 -8.17
CA GLY A 16 -12.53 3.20 -9.62
C GLY A 16 -12.15 1.79 -10.09
N ASN A 17 -12.11 0.80 -9.20
CA ASN A 17 -11.74 -0.58 -9.52
C ASN A 17 -12.77 -1.27 -10.43
N MET A 18 -14.02 -0.77 -10.42
CA MET A 18 -15.09 -1.26 -11.29
C MET A 18 -15.05 -0.69 -12.71
N ALA A 19 -14.06 0.15 -13.05
CA ALA A 19 -13.95 0.74 -14.38
C ALA A 19 -13.85 -0.31 -15.51
N ALA A 20 -13.00 -1.33 -15.33
CA ALA A 20 -12.80 -2.36 -16.35
C ALA A 20 -13.99 -3.33 -16.49
N PRO A 21 -14.57 -3.89 -15.40
CA PRO A 21 -15.79 -4.69 -15.50
C PRO A 21 -16.99 -3.95 -16.10
N LEU A 22 -17.22 -2.69 -15.70
CA LEU A 22 -18.33 -1.88 -16.24
C LEU A 22 -18.12 -1.54 -17.71
N LEU A 23 -16.87 -1.29 -18.13
CA LEU A 23 -16.56 -1.09 -19.55
C LEU A 23 -16.81 -2.36 -20.36
N ALA A 24 -16.43 -3.53 -19.84
CA ALA A 24 -16.70 -4.82 -20.49
C ALA A 24 -18.20 -5.07 -20.65
N GLN A 25 -19.00 -4.77 -19.62
CA GLN A 25 -20.46 -4.87 -19.67
C GLN A 25 -21.06 -3.94 -20.74
N ALA A 26 -20.60 -2.68 -20.77
CA ALA A 26 -21.06 -1.71 -21.76
C ALA A 26 -20.69 -2.12 -23.21
N LEU A 27 -19.50 -2.71 -23.41
CA LEU A 27 -19.08 -3.21 -24.72
C LEU A 27 -19.87 -4.45 -25.16
N GLY A 28 -20.31 -5.30 -24.23
CA GLY A 28 -21.14 -6.48 -24.52
C GLY A 28 -22.62 -6.18 -24.75
N GLY A 29 -23.03 -4.91 -24.78
CA GLY A 29 -24.42 -4.51 -25.07
C GLY A 29 -25.21 -4.00 -23.87
N GLY A 30 -24.55 -3.72 -22.73
CA GLY A 30 -25.17 -3.10 -21.55
C GLY A 30 -25.62 -4.08 -20.48
N ALA A 31 -26.18 -3.56 -19.38
CA ALA A 31 -26.57 -4.37 -18.23
C ALA A 31 -27.78 -5.29 -18.50
N ASP A 32 -28.62 -4.91 -19.46
CA ASP A 32 -29.82 -5.66 -19.84
C ASP A 32 -29.53 -6.77 -20.87
N SER A 33 -28.31 -6.83 -21.42
CA SER A 33 -27.94 -7.84 -22.41
C SER A 33 -27.26 -9.06 -21.76
N MET A 34 -27.58 -10.25 -22.27
CA MET A 34 -26.92 -11.49 -21.85
C MET A 34 -25.40 -11.43 -22.09
N LEU A 35 -25.00 -10.90 -23.25
CA LEU A 35 -23.59 -10.77 -23.63
C LEU A 35 -22.84 -9.76 -22.76
N GLY A 36 -23.49 -8.67 -22.32
CA GLY A 36 -22.93 -7.69 -21.41
C GLY A 36 -22.65 -8.28 -20.04
N ASN A 37 -23.62 -9.01 -19.47
CA ASN A 37 -23.45 -9.70 -18.20
C ASN A 37 -22.39 -10.82 -18.27
N PHE A 38 -22.31 -11.53 -19.40
CA PHE A 38 -21.23 -12.49 -19.64
C PHE A 38 -19.85 -11.82 -19.67
N MET A 39 -19.71 -10.71 -20.39
CA MET A 39 -18.45 -9.96 -20.45
C MET A 39 -18.01 -9.41 -19.08
N LEU A 40 -18.96 -8.91 -18.29
CA LEU A 40 -18.71 -8.50 -16.90
C LEU A 40 -18.20 -9.69 -16.07
N ALA A 41 -18.90 -10.82 -16.12
CA ALA A 41 -18.54 -12.01 -15.35
C ALA A 41 -17.18 -12.58 -15.77
N PHE A 42 -16.88 -12.57 -17.07
CA PHE A 42 -15.59 -13.03 -17.59
C PHE A 42 -14.43 -12.16 -17.09
N VAL A 43 -14.54 -10.83 -17.22
CA VAL A 43 -13.50 -9.91 -16.73
C VAL A 43 -13.37 -9.99 -15.22
N ALA A 44 -14.48 -10.12 -14.49
CA ALA A 44 -14.47 -10.33 -13.04
C ALA A 44 -13.78 -11.65 -12.66
N ALA A 45 -14.00 -12.74 -13.40
CA ALA A 45 -13.35 -14.02 -13.15
C ALA A 45 -11.84 -13.96 -13.40
N VAL A 46 -11.39 -13.29 -14.47
CA VAL A 46 -9.96 -13.06 -14.75
C VAL A 46 -9.32 -12.19 -13.65
N ALA A 47 -10.00 -11.12 -13.24
CA ALA A 47 -9.53 -10.29 -12.12
C ALA A 47 -9.42 -11.11 -10.81
N PHE A 48 -10.43 -11.94 -10.50
CA PHE A 48 -10.38 -12.83 -9.34
C PHE A 48 -9.22 -13.83 -9.41
N ALA A 49 -9.02 -14.49 -10.56
CA ALA A 49 -7.95 -15.44 -10.76
C ALA A 49 -6.56 -14.80 -10.58
N THR A 50 -6.36 -13.58 -11.08
CA THR A 50 -5.09 -12.85 -10.91
C THR A 50 -4.85 -12.44 -9.47
N ILE A 51 -5.89 -12.02 -8.74
CA ILE A 51 -5.80 -11.72 -7.30
C ILE A 51 -5.36 -12.98 -6.54
N VAL A 52 -6.02 -14.11 -6.76
CA VAL A 52 -5.68 -15.38 -6.08
C VAL A 52 -4.24 -15.79 -6.39
N ALA A 53 -3.80 -15.67 -7.65
CA ALA A 53 -2.43 -15.99 -8.04
C ALA A 53 -1.38 -15.11 -7.34
N VAL A 54 -1.58 -13.79 -7.31
CA VAL A 54 -0.66 -12.86 -6.65
C VAL A 54 -0.66 -13.08 -5.14
N VAL A 55 -1.83 -13.24 -4.52
CA VAL A 55 -1.95 -13.49 -3.08
C VAL A 55 -1.25 -14.80 -2.70
N ALA A 56 -1.40 -15.87 -3.48
CA ALA A 56 -0.70 -17.13 -3.25
C ALA A 56 0.83 -16.96 -3.32
N GLY A 57 1.33 -16.21 -4.30
CA GLY A 57 2.76 -15.91 -4.43
C GLY A 57 3.31 -15.10 -3.25
N LEU A 58 2.60 -14.03 -2.84
CA LEU A 58 2.98 -13.20 -1.70
C LEU A 58 2.90 -13.97 -0.38
N LEU A 59 1.89 -14.82 -0.21
CA LEU A 59 1.77 -15.69 0.96
C LEU A 59 2.95 -16.65 1.02
N LEU A 60 3.30 -17.32 -0.09
CA LEU A 60 4.43 -18.26 -0.11
C LEU A 60 5.77 -17.57 0.21
N ALA A 61 5.99 -16.36 -0.31
CA ALA A 61 7.17 -15.58 -0.01
C ALA A 61 7.24 -15.20 1.48
N ALA A 62 6.14 -14.68 2.04
CA ALA A 62 6.06 -14.30 3.44
C ALA A 62 6.23 -15.50 4.39
N THR A 63 5.63 -16.64 4.06
CA THR A 63 5.71 -17.84 4.89
C THR A 63 7.08 -18.47 4.83
N SER A 64 7.75 -18.42 3.68
CA SER A 64 9.15 -18.83 3.56
C SER A 64 10.05 -17.96 4.44
N ALA A 65 9.90 -16.63 4.39
CA ALA A 65 10.68 -15.73 5.24
C ALA A 65 10.44 -15.98 6.74
N ILE A 66 9.19 -16.17 7.16
CA ILE A 66 8.87 -16.45 8.57
C ILE A 66 9.38 -17.84 8.99
N ALA A 67 9.19 -18.86 8.17
CA ALA A 67 9.57 -20.23 8.55
C ALA A 67 11.08 -20.45 8.46
N HIS A 68 11.72 -20.07 7.36
CA HIS A 68 13.13 -20.32 7.11
C HIS A 68 14.04 -19.26 7.74
N ASP A 69 13.76 -17.97 7.54
CA ASP A 69 14.69 -16.92 8.00
C ASP A 69 14.52 -16.70 9.51
N LEU A 70 13.28 -16.54 9.98
CA LEU A 70 13.02 -16.25 11.40
C LEU A 70 13.00 -17.52 12.26
N TYR A 71 12.14 -18.50 11.97
CA TYR A 71 11.98 -19.64 12.87
C TYR A 71 13.15 -20.63 12.79
N ILE A 72 13.49 -21.11 11.60
CA ILE A 72 14.57 -22.08 11.45
C ILE A 72 15.93 -21.40 11.63
N GLY A 73 16.17 -20.30 10.92
CA GLY A 73 17.44 -19.57 10.94
C GLY A 73 17.76 -18.98 12.30
N VAL A 74 16.91 -18.06 12.79
CA VAL A 74 17.17 -17.33 14.03
C VAL A 74 16.79 -18.12 15.30
N ILE A 75 15.58 -18.69 15.36
CA ILE A 75 15.09 -19.32 16.61
C ILE A 75 15.68 -20.72 16.81
N ARG A 76 15.87 -21.49 15.74
CA ARG A 76 16.39 -22.88 15.80
C ARG A 76 17.85 -23.00 15.36
N ASN A 77 18.55 -21.90 15.13
CA ASN A 77 19.98 -21.87 14.74
C ASN A 77 20.30 -22.76 13.54
N GLY A 78 19.40 -22.83 12.56
CA GLY A 78 19.54 -23.66 11.36
C GLY A 78 19.32 -25.16 11.56
N GLN A 79 19.02 -25.61 12.79
CA GLN A 79 18.85 -27.02 13.10
C GLN A 79 17.36 -27.42 13.11
N ALA A 80 16.86 -27.84 11.95
CA ALA A 80 15.49 -28.34 11.82
C ALA A 80 15.43 -29.54 10.84
N GLY A 81 14.91 -30.67 11.31
CA GLY A 81 14.55 -31.79 10.43
C GLY A 81 13.40 -31.45 9.49
N LEU A 82 13.31 -32.15 8.36
CA LEU A 82 12.36 -31.87 7.27
C LEU A 82 10.90 -31.75 7.76
N ASP A 83 10.46 -32.63 8.66
CA ASP A 83 9.11 -32.62 9.22
C ASP A 83 8.79 -31.32 9.98
N LEU A 84 9.78 -30.81 10.74
CA LEU A 84 9.63 -29.55 11.46
C LEU A 84 9.57 -28.38 10.50
N GLN A 85 10.34 -28.41 9.41
CA GLN A 85 10.34 -27.33 8.41
C GLN A 85 8.97 -27.22 7.71
N VAL A 86 8.40 -28.37 7.29
CA VAL A 86 7.07 -28.39 6.66
C VAL A 86 5.98 -27.92 7.63
N ARG A 87 6.05 -28.33 8.90
CA ARG A 87 5.10 -27.87 9.93
C ARG A 87 5.23 -26.37 10.19
N ALA A 88 6.45 -25.86 10.29
CA ALA A 88 6.72 -24.43 10.49
C ALA A 88 6.15 -23.60 9.32
N GLY A 89 6.37 -24.02 8.08
CA GLY A 89 5.80 -23.37 6.90
C GLY A 89 4.27 -23.31 6.90
N ARG A 90 3.61 -24.43 7.25
CA ARG A 90 2.13 -24.47 7.33
C ARG A 90 1.57 -23.58 8.44
N LEU A 91 2.20 -23.60 9.61
CA LEU A 91 1.79 -22.74 10.73
C LEU A 91 2.03 -21.26 10.43
N ALA A 92 3.15 -20.92 9.79
CA ALA A 92 3.41 -19.57 9.31
C ALA A 92 2.34 -19.11 8.31
N ALA A 93 1.91 -19.98 7.38
CA ALA A 93 0.86 -19.68 6.42
C ALA A 93 -0.49 -19.39 7.08
N ILE A 94 -0.89 -20.22 8.05
CA ILE A 94 -2.14 -20.01 8.79
C ILE A 94 -2.06 -18.71 9.59
N GLY A 95 -0.97 -18.50 10.35
CA GLY A 95 -0.79 -17.31 11.18
C GLY A 95 -0.77 -16.03 10.36
N PHE A 96 0.05 -15.98 9.31
CA PHE A 96 0.13 -14.83 8.42
C PHE A 96 -1.21 -14.56 7.70
N GLY A 97 -1.89 -15.61 7.23
CA GLY A 97 -3.20 -15.50 6.60
C GLY A 97 -4.26 -14.90 7.51
N ILE A 98 -4.34 -15.34 8.77
CA ILE A 98 -5.27 -14.78 9.76
C ILE A 98 -4.98 -13.29 9.99
N VAL A 99 -3.71 -12.92 10.20
CA VAL A 99 -3.31 -11.52 10.41
C VAL A 99 -3.66 -10.67 9.19
N ALA A 100 -3.36 -11.15 7.97
CA ALA A 100 -3.67 -10.43 6.74
C ALA A 100 -5.17 -10.21 6.54
N ILE A 101 -6.01 -11.22 6.84
CA ILE A 101 -7.47 -11.10 6.76
C ILE A 101 -8.00 -10.07 7.78
N VAL A 102 -7.53 -10.14 9.03
CA VAL A 102 -7.96 -9.20 10.08
C VAL A 102 -7.58 -7.77 9.70
N LEU A 103 -6.33 -7.53 9.29
CA LEU A 103 -5.89 -6.21 8.84
C LEU A 103 -6.67 -5.73 7.61
N GLY A 104 -6.99 -6.61 6.67
CA GLY A 104 -7.82 -6.30 5.51
C GLY A 104 -9.24 -5.86 5.89
N ILE A 105 -9.85 -6.51 6.88
CA ILE A 105 -11.17 -6.12 7.40
C ILE A 105 -11.11 -4.75 8.08
N VAL A 106 -10.07 -4.48 8.89
CA VAL A 106 -9.86 -3.19 9.55
C VAL A 106 -9.63 -2.07 8.53
N ALA A 107 -8.98 -2.36 7.41
CA ALA A 107 -8.72 -1.43 6.32
C ALA A 107 -9.93 -1.19 5.39
N LYS A 108 -11.08 -1.81 5.64
CA LYS A 108 -12.27 -1.67 4.78
C LYS A 108 -12.72 -0.21 4.65
N GLY A 109 -12.97 0.22 3.42
CA GLY A 109 -13.40 1.59 3.11
C GLY A 109 -12.27 2.59 2.93
N GLN A 110 -11.00 2.17 3.14
CA GLN A 110 -9.83 2.97 2.79
C GLN A 110 -9.50 2.84 1.30
N ASN A 111 -8.84 3.86 0.74
CA ASN A 111 -8.34 3.79 -0.63
C ASN A 111 -7.14 2.81 -0.68
N VAL A 112 -7.34 1.64 -1.29
CA VAL A 112 -6.33 0.59 -1.40
C VAL A 112 -5.07 1.08 -2.12
N ALA A 113 -5.20 1.90 -3.17
CA ALA A 113 -4.05 2.43 -3.89
C ALA A 113 -3.18 3.33 -2.99
N HIS A 114 -3.82 4.13 -2.13
CA HIS A 114 -3.11 4.94 -1.14
C HIS A 114 -2.37 4.07 -0.11
N MET A 115 -3.04 3.05 0.43
CA MET A 115 -2.42 2.13 1.40
C MET A 115 -1.23 1.36 0.83
N VAL A 116 -1.35 0.87 -0.40
CA VAL A 116 -0.27 0.16 -1.10
C VAL A 116 0.89 1.10 -1.38
N ALA A 117 0.64 2.33 -1.83
CA ALA A 117 1.69 3.32 -2.04
C ALA A 117 2.46 3.63 -0.74
N LEU A 118 1.75 3.76 0.38
CA LEU A 118 2.35 3.97 1.70
C LEU A 118 3.22 2.79 2.13
N ALA A 119 2.70 1.56 2.00
CA ALA A 119 3.44 0.34 2.32
C ALA A 119 4.70 0.20 1.47
N PHE A 120 4.63 0.49 0.17
CA PHE A 120 5.80 0.50 -0.71
C PHE A 120 6.79 1.60 -0.36
N ALA A 121 6.35 2.80 0.04
CA ALA A 121 7.26 3.86 0.46
C ALA A 121 8.07 3.42 1.70
N VAL A 122 7.44 2.78 2.68
CA VAL A 122 8.12 2.25 3.87
C VAL A 122 9.08 1.11 3.49
N ALA A 123 8.61 0.12 2.72
CA ALA A 123 9.42 -1.02 2.30
C ALA A 123 10.62 -0.60 1.44
N ALA A 124 10.43 0.34 0.51
CA ALA A 124 11.50 0.88 -0.32
C ALA A 124 12.54 1.62 0.52
N SER A 125 12.13 2.37 1.54
CA SER A 125 13.06 3.12 2.40
C SER A 125 14.05 2.23 3.15
N ALA A 126 13.64 1.02 3.51
CA ALA A 126 14.50 0.04 4.18
C ALA A 126 15.33 -0.79 3.20
N ASN A 127 14.70 -1.34 2.16
CA ASN A 127 15.30 -2.39 1.35
C ASN A 127 16.06 -1.85 0.13
N PHE A 128 15.52 -0.82 -0.54
CA PHE A 128 16.10 -0.34 -1.79
C PHE A 128 17.53 0.21 -1.62
N PRO A 129 17.83 1.05 -0.62
CA PRO A 129 19.21 1.51 -0.38
C PRO A 129 20.19 0.36 -0.13
N CYS A 130 19.77 -0.62 0.66
CA CYS A 130 20.60 -1.76 1.03
C CYS A 130 20.92 -2.61 -0.19
N ILE A 131 19.90 -3.03 -0.94
CA ILE A 131 20.08 -3.86 -2.14
C ILE A 131 20.95 -3.11 -3.17
N LEU A 132 20.63 -1.85 -3.45
CA LEU A 132 21.36 -1.09 -4.47
C LEU A 132 22.84 -0.92 -4.09
N LEU A 133 23.14 -0.54 -2.85
CA LEU A 133 24.52 -0.33 -2.41
C LEU A 133 25.29 -1.65 -2.26
N THR A 134 24.63 -2.76 -1.90
CA THR A 134 25.30 -4.08 -1.93
C THR A 134 25.70 -4.53 -3.32
N LEU A 135 24.96 -4.11 -4.37
CA LEU A 135 25.26 -4.50 -5.76
C LEU A 135 26.28 -3.57 -6.44
N PHE A 136 26.28 -2.28 -6.08
CA PHE A 136 27.05 -1.28 -6.84
C PHE A 136 28.13 -0.56 -6.03
N TRP A 137 28.27 -0.82 -4.73
CA TRP A 137 29.25 -0.12 -3.90
C TRP A 137 30.15 -1.06 -3.08
N ARG A 138 31.42 -1.14 -3.48
CA ARG A 138 32.45 -1.98 -2.85
C ARG A 138 32.71 -1.79 -1.35
N ARG A 139 32.25 -0.67 -0.78
CA ARG A 139 32.44 -0.38 0.66
C ARG A 139 31.21 -0.71 1.50
N CYS A 140 30.13 -1.18 0.86
CA CYS A 140 28.92 -1.61 1.57
C CYS A 140 29.25 -2.79 2.49
N ASN A 141 28.80 -2.71 3.74
CA ASN A 141 29.05 -3.73 4.75
C ASN A 141 27.83 -3.91 5.66
N THR A 142 27.86 -4.95 6.49
CA THR A 142 26.74 -5.32 7.37
C THR A 142 26.33 -4.17 8.30
N GLY A 143 27.29 -3.42 8.85
CA GLY A 143 26.99 -2.29 9.74
C GLY A 143 26.23 -1.17 9.03
N GLY A 144 26.66 -0.80 7.82
CA GLY A 144 25.94 0.16 6.98
C GLY A 144 24.55 -0.31 6.57
N ILE A 145 24.40 -1.58 6.19
CA ILE A 145 23.09 -2.16 5.85
C ILE A 145 22.13 -2.08 7.03
N VAL A 146 22.57 -2.50 8.22
CA VAL A 146 21.75 -2.44 9.44
C VAL A 146 21.38 -0.99 9.79
N ALA A 147 22.33 -0.05 9.72
CA ALA A 147 22.05 1.37 9.93
C ALA A 147 21.03 1.92 8.92
N GLY A 148 21.17 1.56 7.64
CA GLY A 148 20.24 1.92 6.57
C GLY A 148 18.83 1.38 6.80
N MET A 149 18.70 0.09 7.12
CA MET A 149 17.41 -0.53 7.41
C MET A 149 16.72 0.13 8.59
N ILE A 150 17.45 0.41 9.68
CA ILE A 150 16.89 1.04 10.88
C ILE A 150 16.49 2.49 10.58
N VAL A 151 17.41 3.31 10.08
CA VAL A 151 17.15 4.74 9.82
C VAL A 151 16.09 4.92 8.74
N GLY A 152 16.15 4.16 7.64
CA GLY A 152 15.17 4.22 6.56
C GLY A 152 13.77 3.82 7.02
N SER A 153 13.65 2.74 7.80
CA SER A 153 12.36 2.30 8.34
C SER A 153 11.78 3.30 9.34
N LEU A 154 12.60 3.73 10.31
CA LEU A 154 12.16 4.67 11.35
C LEU A 154 11.82 6.04 10.77
N ALA A 155 12.60 6.53 9.81
CA ALA A 155 12.30 7.78 9.12
C ALA A 155 10.99 7.66 8.33
N ALA A 156 10.78 6.55 7.60
CA ALA A 156 9.53 6.35 6.87
C ALA A 156 8.32 6.31 7.80
N ILE A 157 8.38 5.50 8.87
CA ILE A 157 7.30 5.39 9.85
C ILE A 157 7.06 6.73 10.54
N GLY A 158 8.12 7.39 11.03
CA GLY A 158 8.03 8.70 11.67
C GLY A 158 7.37 9.73 10.76
N LEU A 159 7.81 9.81 9.50
CA LEU A 159 7.20 10.69 8.51
C LEU A 159 5.72 10.35 8.27
N VAL A 160 5.35 9.08 8.13
CA VAL A 160 3.94 8.69 8.00
C VAL A 160 3.11 9.22 9.17
N LEU A 161 3.61 9.06 10.39
CA LEU A 161 2.92 9.44 11.62
C LEU A 161 2.68 10.95 11.75
N VAL A 162 3.53 11.78 11.14
CA VAL A 162 3.42 13.25 11.19
C VAL A 162 3.01 13.90 9.87
N SER A 163 2.78 13.09 8.84
CA SER A 163 2.30 13.50 7.51
C SER A 163 0.77 13.62 7.45
N PRO A 164 0.20 14.15 6.34
CA PRO A 164 -1.26 14.18 6.11
C PRO A 164 -1.88 12.79 5.92
N ASN A 165 -1.08 11.72 5.92
CA ASN A 165 -1.56 10.35 5.83
C ASN A 165 -2.13 9.84 7.16
N MET A 166 -1.81 10.51 8.27
CA MET A 166 -2.41 10.25 9.57
C MET A 166 -3.76 10.97 9.69
N THR A 167 -4.70 10.39 10.43
CA THR A 167 -5.97 11.05 10.74
C THR A 167 -5.78 12.10 11.84
N TYR A 168 -6.18 13.35 11.56
CA TYR A 168 -6.18 14.46 12.53
C TYR A 168 -7.62 14.82 12.92
N PRO A 169 -8.11 14.40 14.11
CA PRO A 169 -9.49 14.60 14.52
C PRO A 169 -9.98 16.05 14.48
N LEU A 170 -9.11 17.01 14.82
CA LEU A 170 -9.45 18.43 14.78
C LEU A 170 -9.75 18.93 13.36
N GLU A 171 -8.93 18.53 12.38
CA GLU A 171 -9.15 18.88 10.97
C GLU A 171 -10.39 18.20 10.40
N VAL A 172 -10.65 16.95 10.79
CA VAL A 172 -11.87 16.21 10.42
C VAL A 172 -13.11 16.93 10.95
N LYS A 173 -13.12 17.33 12.22
CA LYS A 173 -14.22 18.10 12.81
C LYS A 173 -14.43 19.44 12.13
N ALA A 174 -13.35 20.18 11.87
CA ALA A 174 -13.42 21.46 11.17
C ALA A 174 -13.97 21.30 9.74
N ALA A 175 -13.55 20.27 9.01
CA ALA A 175 -14.06 19.96 7.67
C ALA A 175 -15.54 19.54 7.71
N ALA A 176 -15.92 18.70 8.68
CA ALA A 176 -17.30 18.27 8.89
C ALA A 176 -18.23 19.43 9.24
N GLN A 177 -17.81 20.35 10.13
CA GLN A 177 -18.57 21.56 10.46
C GLN A 177 -18.74 22.47 9.25
N ARG A 178 -17.66 22.77 8.50
CA ARG A 178 -17.75 23.57 7.27
C ARG A 178 -18.74 22.98 6.27
N LEU A 179 -18.74 21.65 6.12
CA LEU A 179 -19.69 20.97 5.25
C LEU A 179 -21.14 21.13 5.74
N LEU A 180 -21.38 21.05 7.05
CA LEU A 180 -22.71 21.25 7.63
C LEU A 180 -23.17 22.70 7.52
N ASP A 181 -22.26 23.67 7.63
CA ASP A 181 -22.55 25.09 7.50
C ASP A 181 -22.87 25.48 6.05
N ASP A 182 -22.19 24.87 5.07
CA ASP A 182 -22.44 25.10 3.65
C ASP A 182 -23.60 24.23 3.09
N ALA A 183 -24.01 23.16 3.79
CA ALA A 183 -25.06 22.26 3.34
C ALA A 183 -26.40 22.95 3.02
N PRO A 184 -26.91 23.93 3.80
CA PRO A 184 -28.15 24.63 3.49
C PRO A 184 -28.07 25.43 2.19
N ARG A 185 -26.95 26.12 1.95
CA ARG A 185 -26.69 26.83 0.69
C ARG A 185 -26.67 25.86 -0.47
N GLN A 186 -26.08 24.70 -0.24
CA GLN A 186 -26.03 23.67 -1.26
C GLN A 186 -27.41 23.08 -1.57
N LEU A 187 -28.21 22.77 -0.54
CA LEU A 187 -29.57 22.30 -0.71
C LEU A 187 -30.43 23.29 -1.49
N ALA A 188 -30.31 24.59 -1.22
CA ALA A 188 -31.04 25.62 -1.96
C ALA A 188 -30.68 25.64 -3.46
N TRP A 189 -29.40 25.49 -3.82
CA TRP A 189 -28.97 25.34 -5.22
C TRP A 189 -29.61 24.10 -5.87
N ILE A 190 -29.59 22.95 -5.17
CA ILE A 190 -30.14 21.69 -5.69
C ILE A 190 -31.64 21.81 -5.94
N GLU A 191 -32.37 22.40 -5.00
CA GLU A 191 -33.83 22.57 -5.08
C GLU A 191 -34.24 23.51 -6.22
N ALA A 192 -33.46 24.56 -6.48
CA ALA A 192 -33.64 25.41 -7.65
C ALA A 192 -33.45 24.63 -8.96
N GLU A 193 -32.42 23.78 -9.04
CA GLU A 193 -32.15 22.98 -10.25
C GLU A 193 -33.18 21.86 -10.46
N LEU A 194 -33.71 21.28 -9.37
CA LEU A 194 -34.83 20.32 -9.40
C LEU A 194 -36.13 20.95 -9.92
N SER A 195 -36.28 22.25 -9.74
CA SER A 195 -37.43 23.04 -10.21
C SER A 195 -37.24 23.55 -11.64
N SER A 196 -36.06 23.35 -12.24
CA SER A 196 -35.81 23.69 -13.64
C SER A 196 -36.54 22.72 -14.57
N GLY A 197 -37.09 23.21 -15.68
CA GLY A 197 -37.83 22.37 -16.65
C GLY A 197 -36.96 21.41 -17.49
N ASP A 198 -35.65 21.36 -17.26
CA ASP A 198 -34.69 20.56 -18.02
C ASP A 198 -34.52 19.16 -17.40
N LEU A 199 -35.05 18.13 -18.09
CA LEU A 199 -34.96 16.72 -17.68
C LEU A 199 -33.54 16.24 -17.30
N PRO A 200 -32.46 16.58 -18.04
CA PRO A 200 -31.10 16.14 -17.69
C PRO A 200 -30.57 16.78 -16.40
N ARG A 201 -30.95 18.04 -16.13
CA ARG A 201 -30.52 18.80 -14.94
C ARG A 201 -31.22 18.30 -13.69
N ILE A 202 -32.50 17.93 -13.80
CA ILE A 202 -33.27 17.30 -12.71
C ILE A 202 -32.61 16.00 -12.25
N GLU A 203 -32.20 15.11 -13.16
CA GLU A 203 -31.53 13.86 -12.80
C GLU A 203 -30.19 14.10 -12.08
N LEU A 204 -29.39 15.05 -12.55
CA LEU A 204 -28.14 15.43 -11.90
C LEU A 204 -28.37 16.04 -10.51
N ALA A 205 -29.41 16.86 -10.35
CA ALA A 205 -29.79 17.47 -9.08
C ALA A 205 -30.30 16.42 -8.06
N LYS A 206 -31.07 15.41 -8.50
CA LYS A 206 -31.45 14.26 -7.64
C LYS A 206 -30.22 13.52 -7.12
N LYS A 207 -29.25 13.22 -7.99
CA LYS A 207 -27.98 12.57 -7.60
C LYS A 207 -27.17 13.44 -6.64
N ALA A 208 -27.11 14.74 -6.89
CA ALA A 208 -26.44 15.69 -6.02
C ALA A 208 -27.08 15.74 -4.62
N ARG A 209 -28.42 15.69 -4.53
CA ARG A 209 -29.18 15.63 -3.27
C ARG A 209 -28.85 14.39 -2.46
N THR A 210 -28.84 13.22 -3.08
CA THR A 210 -28.54 11.95 -2.38
C THR A 210 -27.08 11.87 -1.97
N ALA A 211 -26.15 12.39 -2.78
CA ALA A 211 -24.75 12.51 -2.42
C ALA A 211 -24.53 13.47 -1.25
N LEU A 212 -25.17 14.64 -1.26
CA LEU A 212 -25.09 15.61 -0.17
C LEU A 212 -25.69 15.05 1.13
N GLY A 213 -26.84 14.39 1.06
CA GLY A 213 -27.45 13.72 2.22
C GLY A 213 -26.51 12.71 2.87
N ARG A 214 -25.84 11.87 2.05
CA ARG A 214 -24.81 10.93 2.55
C ARG A 214 -23.64 11.66 3.23
N LYS A 215 -23.12 12.72 2.61
CA LYS A 215 -22.02 13.52 3.18
C LYS A 215 -22.40 14.20 4.50
N VAL A 216 -23.62 14.72 4.60
CA VAL A 216 -24.14 15.34 5.84
C VAL A 216 -24.27 14.31 6.96
N VAL A 217 -24.80 13.11 6.66
CA VAL A 217 -24.88 12.02 7.64
C VAL A 217 -23.48 11.59 8.09
N GLN A 218 -22.55 11.44 7.15
CA GLN A 218 -21.16 11.12 7.46
C GLN A 218 -20.50 12.20 8.33
N ALA A 219 -20.61 13.48 7.95
CA ALA A 219 -20.05 14.59 8.71
C ALA A 219 -20.58 14.65 10.16
N ARG A 220 -21.88 14.40 10.37
CA ARG A 220 -22.46 14.29 11.72
C ARG A 220 -21.87 13.11 12.49
N SER A 221 -21.74 11.95 11.86
CA SER A 221 -21.14 10.76 12.49
C SER A 221 -19.67 10.97 12.88
N GLU A 222 -18.91 11.70 12.07
CA GLU A 222 -17.50 12.02 12.34
C GLU A 222 -17.37 12.99 13.53
N LEU A 223 -18.25 14.00 13.61
CA LEU A 223 -18.32 14.90 14.77
C LEU A 223 -18.68 14.16 16.07
N GLU A 224 -19.58 13.18 16.00
CA GLU A 224 -19.90 12.33 17.15
C GLU A 224 -18.75 11.42 17.53
N ARG A 225 -18.11 10.78 16.55
CA ARG A 225 -16.98 9.86 16.74
C ARG A 225 -15.78 10.55 17.38
N TYR A 226 -15.47 11.77 16.96
CA TYR A 226 -14.30 12.53 17.44
C TYR A 226 -14.67 13.61 18.47
N ARG A 227 -15.84 13.51 19.10
CA ARG A 227 -16.32 14.54 20.05
C ARG A 227 -15.31 14.89 21.14
N ASN A 228 -14.64 13.87 21.68
CA ASN A 228 -13.69 14.02 22.79
C ASN A 228 -12.21 13.95 22.36
N ASP A 229 -11.95 13.68 21.07
CA ASP A 229 -10.59 13.51 20.55
C ASP A 229 -10.19 14.74 19.71
N ASP A 230 -9.13 15.43 20.13
CA ASP A 230 -8.60 16.61 19.45
C ASP A 230 -7.24 16.38 18.78
N THR A 231 -6.58 15.27 19.10
CA THR A 231 -5.20 15.01 18.69
C THR A 231 -5.08 13.69 17.96
N SER A 232 -4.16 13.61 17.00
CA SER A 232 -3.79 12.36 16.34
C SER A 232 -3.16 11.37 17.34
N LEU A 233 -2.87 10.13 16.90
CA LEU A 233 -2.18 9.12 17.70
C LEU A 233 -0.84 9.59 18.28
N VAL A 234 -0.23 10.62 17.68
CA VAL A 234 1.06 11.20 18.08
C VAL A 234 0.89 12.50 18.89
N GLY A 235 -0.34 12.87 19.26
CA GLY A 235 -0.62 14.10 20.01
C GLY A 235 -0.65 15.38 19.15
N LEU A 236 -0.58 15.26 17.82
CA LEU A 236 -0.56 16.40 16.91
C LEU A 236 -1.98 16.84 16.49
N ARG A 237 -2.19 18.14 16.35
CA ARG A 237 -3.48 18.74 15.93
C ARG A 237 -3.59 18.94 14.41
N ALA A 238 -2.44 19.03 13.75
CA ALA A 238 -2.29 19.25 12.31
C ALA A 238 -1.01 18.54 11.84
N PRO A 239 -0.91 18.19 10.55
CA PRO A 239 0.31 17.61 10.00
C PRO A 239 1.48 18.60 10.09
N LEU A 240 2.66 18.11 10.44
CA LEU A 240 3.87 18.95 10.55
C LEU A 240 4.42 19.35 9.17
N PHE A 241 4.06 18.60 8.13
CA PHE A 241 4.40 18.88 6.75
C PHE A 241 3.32 18.35 5.80
N GLU A 242 3.23 18.93 4.60
CA GLU A 242 2.15 18.65 3.64
C GLU A 242 2.45 17.47 2.69
N LEU A 243 3.65 16.88 2.78
CA LEU A 243 4.07 15.79 1.90
C LEU A 243 3.27 14.50 2.17
N ARG A 244 2.50 14.08 1.17
CA ARG A 244 1.76 12.80 1.19
C ARG A 244 2.63 11.59 0.93
N ASN A 245 3.76 11.75 0.26
CA ASN A 245 4.68 10.64 -0.02
C ASN A 245 5.92 10.72 0.90
N PRO A 246 5.99 9.89 1.98
CA PRO A 246 7.13 9.90 2.88
C PRO A 246 8.43 9.40 2.20
N GLY A 247 8.29 8.56 1.17
CA GLY A 247 9.40 7.95 0.44
C GLY A 247 10.34 8.95 -0.21
N LEU A 248 9.85 10.16 -0.53
CA LEU A 248 10.67 11.23 -1.09
C LEU A 248 11.80 11.68 -0.15
N ILE A 249 11.61 11.54 1.16
CA ILE A 249 12.60 11.93 2.17
C ILE A 249 13.22 10.69 2.83
N SER A 250 12.42 9.68 3.18
CA SER A 250 12.92 8.50 3.89
C SER A 250 13.86 7.63 3.05
N VAL A 251 13.67 7.55 1.73
CA VAL A 251 14.58 6.77 0.86
C VAL A 251 15.97 7.42 0.80
N PRO A 252 16.12 8.73 0.50
CA PRO A 252 17.43 9.40 0.60
C PRO A 252 18.08 9.28 1.98
N LEU A 253 17.30 9.37 3.06
CA LEU A 253 17.82 9.17 4.41
C LEU A 253 18.35 7.75 4.63
N GLY A 254 17.65 6.74 4.11
CA GLY A 254 18.13 5.35 4.12
C GLY A 254 19.46 5.19 3.38
N PHE A 255 19.58 5.78 2.17
CA PHE A 255 20.85 5.81 1.43
C PHE A 255 21.97 6.47 2.23
N LEU A 256 21.70 7.65 2.80
CA LEU A 256 22.68 8.37 3.59
C LEU A 256 23.13 7.56 4.80
N ALA A 257 22.21 6.87 5.48
CA ALA A 257 22.53 6.02 6.62
C ALA A 257 23.38 4.81 6.24
N VAL A 258 23.11 4.15 5.10
CA VAL A 258 23.99 3.08 4.60
C VAL A 258 25.38 3.64 4.27
N LEU A 259 25.45 4.76 3.55
CA LEU A 259 26.72 5.39 3.17
C LEU A 259 27.55 5.75 4.40
N LEU A 260 26.96 6.45 5.36
CA LEU A 260 27.63 6.86 6.59
C LEU A 260 28.02 5.65 7.44
N GLY A 261 27.10 4.71 7.67
CA GLY A 261 27.36 3.51 8.46
C GLY A 261 28.49 2.68 7.86
N SER A 262 28.53 2.52 6.54
CA SER A 262 29.61 1.81 5.86
C SER A 262 30.94 2.58 5.80
N LEU A 263 30.91 3.91 5.84
CA LEU A 263 32.12 4.74 5.93
C LEU A 263 32.74 4.70 7.33
N PHE A 264 31.91 4.72 8.38
CA PHE A 264 32.35 4.70 9.77
C PHE A 264 32.81 3.32 10.22
N TYR A 265 32.09 2.26 9.84
CA TYR A 265 32.46 0.88 10.14
C TYR A 265 33.13 0.25 8.92
N ARG A 266 34.46 0.35 8.81
CA ARG A 266 35.19 -0.30 7.73
C ARG A 266 35.35 -1.78 8.03
N ASP A 267 34.79 -2.63 7.18
CA ASP A 267 35.00 -4.08 7.22
C ASP A 267 35.95 -4.51 6.08
N PRO A 268 37.17 -4.98 6.39
CA PRO A 268 38.09 -5.52 5.40
C PRO A 268 37.54 -6.71 4.60
N ARG A 269 36.62 -7.49 5.20
CA ARG A 269 36.01 -8.65 4.55
C ARG A 269 35.13 -8.25 3.37
N ALA A 270 34.38 -7.15 3.50
CA ALA A 270 33.54 -6.63 2.42
C ALA A 270 34.36 -6.30 1.16
N LEU A 271 35.58 -5.79 1.32
CA LEU A 271 36.48 -5.51 0.20
C LEU A 271 37.05 -6.79 -0.41
N ALA A 272 37.40 -7.78 0.41
CA ALA A 272 37.99 -9.04 -0.06
C ALA A 272 37.02 -9.89 -0.90
N VAL A 273 35.72 -9.87 -0.56
CA VAL A 273 34.69 -10.66 -1.24
C VAL A 273 34.14 -9.93 -2.49
N TRP A 274 34.39 -8.62 -2.62
CA TRP A 274 33.84 -7.80 -3.70
C TRP A 274 34.27 -8.26 -5.10
N ASP A 275 35.54 -8.59 -5.29
CA ASP A 275 36.05 -8.97 -6.62
C ASP A 275 35.43 -10.28 -7.10
N GLU A 276 35.30 -11.25 -6.19
CA GLU A 276 34.60 -12.51 -6.47
C GLU A 276 33.10 -12.26 -6.76
N PHE A 277 32.45 -11.43 -5.96
CA PHE A 277 31.05 -11.07 -6.15
C PHE A 277 30.82 -10.37 -7.49
N TYR A 278 31.68 -9.42 -7.87
CA TYR A 278 31.60 -8.67 -9.12
C TYR A 278 31.77 -9.58 -10.34
N VAL A 279 32.67 -10.56 -10.26
CA VAL A 279 32.85 -11.57 -11.31
C VAL A 279 31.60 -12.45 -11.43
N ARG A 280 31.07 -12.94 -10.30
CA ARG A 280 29.83 -13.75 -10.28
C ARG A 280 28.63 -12.99 -10.86
N GLN A 281 28.51 -11.70 -10.57
CA GLN A 281 27.41 -10.86 -11.07
C GLN A 281 27.45 -10.69 -12.60
N ASN A 282 28.63 -10.49 -13.18
CA ASN A 282 28.78 -10.19 -14.61
C ASN A 282 28.88 -11.44 -15.50
N ILE A 283 29.43 -12.54 -14.97
CA ILE A 283 29.74 -13.74 -15.75
C ILE A 283 28.82 -14.91 -15.39
N GLY A 284 28.16 -14.86 -14.22
CA GLY A 284 27.31 -15.95 -13.73
C GLY A 284 28.08 -17.21 -13.30
N ALA A 285 29.42 -17.18 -13.31
CA ALA A 285 30.28 -18.32 -13.01
C ALA A 285 31.01 -18.13 -11.68
N VAL A 286 31.14 -19.23 -10.91
CA VAL A 286 31.99 -19.30 -9.72
C VAL A 286 33.44 -19.52 -10.17
N PRO A 287 34.40 -18.63 -9.86
CA PRO A 287 35.81 -18.88 -10.14
C PRO A 287 36.29 -20.04 -9.27
N GLY A 288 36.43 -21.24 -9.86
CA GLY A 288 36.97 -22.42 -9.16
C GLY A 288 36.29 -23.76 -9.47
N GLU A 289 35.07 -23.79 -10.00
CA GLU A 289 34.37 -25.07 -10.26
C GLU A 289 34.78 -25.78 -11.57
N GLY A 290 35.72 -25.23 -12.33
CA GLY A 290 36.05 -25.71 -13.68
C GLY A 290 37.43 -26.32 -13.90
N THR A 291 38.29 -26.51 -12.88
CA THR A 291 39.69 -26.93 -13.13
C THR A 291 40.24 -28.11 -12.31
N ASP A 292 39.46 -28.77 -11.45
CA ASP A 292 39.98 -29.86 -10.62
C ASP A 292 39.17 -31.18 -10.73
N ARG A 293 38.89 -31.59 -11.96
CA ARG A 293 38.52 -32.97 -12.29
C ARG A 293 39.30 -33.41 -13.52
N ARG A 294 40.54 -33.85 -13.30
CA ARG A 294 41.25 -34.77 -14.20
C ARG A 294 41.44 -36.10 -13.50
#